data_AF-A0A7X1C8Q5-F1
#
_entry.id   AF-A0A7X1C8Q5-F1
#
_cell.length_a   1.000
_cell.length_b   1.000
_cell.length_c   1.000
_cell.angle_alpha   90.00
_cell.angle_beta   90.00
_cell.angle_gamma   90.00
#
_symmetry.space_group_name_H-M   'P 1'
#
loop_
_entity.id
_entity.type
_entity.pdbx_description
1 polymer ?
#
loop_
_entity_poly.entity_id
_entity_poly.type
_entity_poly.pdbx_seq_one_letter_code
_entity_poly.pdbx_strand_id
1 'polypeptide(L)'
;MMLDIGNNRRTCVAILAFSELENELDMPVLYLFYPSLSEVMATNCESEPWYGMIHACEYETSLMLATKKELVTMDKAVKEYPEKPVLYGKTTISLGDLSKSGVYGDASLVTEEKGKEMEQIFANKMAELVLEGYEYFTK
;
A
#
# COMPACT_ATOMS: atom_id res chain seq x y z
N MET A 1 -11.77 -1.42 16.96
CA MET A 1 -12.07 -1.90 15.57
C MET A 1 -10.82 -1.74 14.70
N MET A 2 -10.50 -2.71 13.83
CA MET A 2 -9.34 -2.65 12.91
C MET A 2 -9.80 -2.35 11.49
N LEU A 3 -9.22 -1.35 10.85
CA LEU A 3 -9.44 -1.02 9.44
C LEU A 3 -8.08 -1.03 8.74
N ASP A 4 -7.92 -1.95 7.77
CA ASP A 4 -6.80 -1.99 6.83
C ASP A 4 -7.26 -1.40 5.49
N ILE A 5 -6.46 -0.52 4.90
CA ILE A 5 -6.80 0.20 3.68
C ILE A 5 -5.70 -0.04 2.64
N GLY A 6 -5.92 -0.86 1.64
CA GLY A 6 -4.95 -1.09 0.56
C GLY A 6 -4.74 0.07 -0.43
N ASN A 7 -5.12 1.32 -0.11
CA ASN A 7 -5.06 2.44 -1.05
C ASN A 7 -4.58 3.74 -0.39
N ASN A 8 -3.40 4.20 -0.82
CA ASN A 8 -2.71 5.36 -0.27
C ASN A 8 -3.46 6.70 -0.46
N ARG A 9 -4.43 6.79 -1.39
CA ARG A 9 -5.26 8.00 -1.57
C ARG A 9 -6.36 8.17 -0.52
N ARG A 10 -6.65 7.15 0.29
CA ARG A 10 -7.69 7.21 1.31
C ARG A 10 -7.17 7.53 2.70
N THR A 11 -5.85 7.59 2.90
CA THR A 11 -5.21 7.77 4.21
C THR A 11 -5.68 9.03 4.94
N CYS A 12 -5.85 10.16 4.26
CA CYS A 12 -6.35 11.39 4.90
C CYS A 12 -7.81 11.29 5.35
N VAL A 13 -8.67 10.70 4.51
CA VAL A 13 -10.08 10.44 4.84
C VAL A 13 -10.17 9.42 5.97
N ALA A 14 -9.29 8.42 5.97
CA ALA A 14 -9.21 7.40 7.00
C ALA A 14 -8.80 7.97 8.35
N ILE A 15 -7.84 8.91 8.39
CA ILE A 15 -7.44 9.61 9.61
C ILE A 15 -8.60 10.46 10.15
N LEU A 16 -9.31 11.19 9.28
CA LEU A 16 -10.48 11.96 9.70
C LEU A 16 -11.58 11.05 10.25
N ALA A 17 -11.91 9.97 9.52
CA ALA A 17 -12.88 8.98 9.97
C ALA A 17 -12.45 8.30 11.28
N PHE A 18 -11.15 8.06 11.46
CA PHE A 18 -10.60 7.52 12.70
C PHE A 18 -10.84 8.47 13.87
N SER A 19 -10.55 9.76 13.70
CA SER A 19 -10.82 10.78 14.73
C SER A 19 -12.31 10.90 15.03
N GLU A 20 -13.19 10.79 14.02
CA GLU A 20 -14.64 10.76 14.25
C GLU A 20 -15.06 9.50 15.03
N LEU A 21 -14.56 8.33 14.63
CA LEU A 21 -14.85 7.06 15.31
C LEU A 21 -14.38 7.05 16.76
N GLU A 22 -13.22 7.64 17.06
CA GLU A 22 -12.70 7.77 18.43
C GLU A 22 -13.62 8.61 19.32
N ASN A 23 -14.26 9.65 18.78
CA ASN A 23 -15.20 10.49 19.54
C ASN A 23 -16.56 9.81 19.77
N GLU A 24 -16.99 8.97 18.83
CA GLU A 24 -18.33 8.35 18.86
C GLU A 24 -18.35 6.97 19.55
N LEU A 25 -17.21 6.31 19.64
CA LEU A 25 -17.09 4.96 20.19
C LEU A 25 -16.43 4.98 21.56
N ASP A 26 -17.03 4.28 22.54
CA ASP A 26 -16.40 3.95 23.81
C ASP A 26 -15.46 2.73 23.66
N MET A 27 -14.64 2.72 22.61
CA MET A 27 -13.62 1.70 22.40
C MET A 27 -12.41 2.23 21.64
N PRO A 28 -11.20 1.72 21.95
CA PRO A 28 -10.01 2.04 21.19
C PRO A 28 -10.13 1.62 19.72
N VAL A 29 -9.66 2.48 18.83
CA VAL A 29 -9.53 2.21 17.40
C VAL A 29 -8.05 2.22 17.07
N LEU A 30 -7.61 1.29 16.21
CA LEU A 30 -6.25 1.26 15.67
C LEU A 30 -6.32 1.31 14.15
N TYR A 31 -5.60 2.26 13.55
CA TYR A 31 -5.48 2.42 12.10
C TYR A 31 -4.12 1.91 11.63
N LEU A 32 -4.11 1.00 10.66
CA LEU A 32 -2.88 0.44 10.09
C LEU A 32 -2.92 0.57 8.56
N PHE A 33 -1.78 0.97 7.99
CA PHE A 33 -1.53 0.99 6.56
C PHE A 33 -0.11 0.48 6.36
N TYR A 34 0.06 -0.74 5.84
CA TYR A 34 1.34 -1.41 5.56
C TYR A 34 2.51 -0.89 6.41
N PRO A 35 2.60 -1.30 7.69
CA PRO A 35 3.55 -0.71 8.63
C PRO A 35 4.99 -0.83 8.12
N SER A 36 5.75 0.27 8.24
CA SER A 36 7.11 0.41 7.69
C SER A 36 7.22 0.22 6.17
N LEU A 37 6.19 0.57 5.39
CA LEU A 37 6.17 0.38 3.93
C LEU A 37 7.48 0.80 3.23
N SER A 38 7.99 2.00 3.51
CA SER A 38 9.22 2.50 2.86
C SER A 38 10.44 1.63 3.12
N GLU A 39 10.60 1.09 4.33
CA GLU A 39 11.74 0.22 4.70
C GLU A 39 11.62 -1.14 4.02
N VAL A 40 10.40 -1.69 4.00
CA VAL A 40 10.11 -2.98 3.34
C VAL A 40 10.35 -2.86 1.85
N MET A 41 9.86 -1.79 1.21
CA MET A 41 10.14 -1.54 -0.21
C MET A 41 11.64 -1.38 -0.49
N ALA A 42 12.37 -0.62 0.33
CA ALA A 42 13.81 -0.42 0.14
C ALA A 42 14.63 -1.72 0.27
N THR A 43 14.11 -2.71 0.99
CA THR A 43 14.78 -4.00 1.22
C THR A 43 14.37 -5.05 0.17
N ASN A 44 13.10 -5.03 -0.27
CA ASN A 44 12.50 -6.11 -1.05
C ASN A 44 12.19 -5.75 -2.51
N CYS A 45 12.27 -4.47 -2.89
CA CYS A 45 12.05 -4.00 -4.26
C CYS A 45 13.34 -3.39 -4.84
N GLU A 46 13.58 -3.55 -6.14
CA GLU A 46 14.68 -2.84 -6.81
C GLU A 46 14.22 -1.57 -7.55
N SER A 47 12.93 -1.44 -7.80
CA SER A 47 12.37 -0.26 -8.49
C SER A 47 12.00 0.86 -7.53
N GLU A 48 12.27 2.09 -7.98
CA GLU A 48 11.88 3.29 -7.26
C GLU A 48 10.36 3.54 -7.40
N PRO A 49 9.70 4.07 -6.36
CA PRO A 49 8.29 4.45 -6.44
C PRO A 49 8.09 5.68 -7.34
N TRP A 50 6.92 5.79 -7.97
CA TRP A 50 6.57 6.95 -8.77
C TRP A 50 6.24 8.16 -7.87
N TYR A 51 7.22 9.04 -7.67
CA TYR A 51 7.12 10.21 -6.78
C TYR A 51 6.57 9.89 -5.37
N GLY A 52 6.99 8.75 -4.81
CA GLY A 52 6.56 8.27 -3.48
C GLY A 52 5.20 7.57 -3.46
N MET A 53 4.57 7.35 -4.60
CA MET A 53 3.34 6.55 -4.71
C MET A 53 3.65 5.12 -5.15
N ILE A 54 2.87 4.19 -4.62
CA ILE A 54 2.74 2.82 -5.11
C ILE A 54 1.44 2.69 -5.92
N HIS A 55 1.53 2.16 -7.16
CA HIS A 55 0.36 1.76 -7.92
C HIS A 55 0.74 0.81 -9.07
N ALA A 56 0.17 -0.40 -9.05
CA ALA A 56 0.46 -1.48 -10.01
C ALA A 56 1.96 -1.67 -10.24
N CYS A 57 2.78 -1.37 -9.23
CA CYS A 57 4.22 -1.38 -9.29
C CYS A 57 4.77 -2.73 -8.83
N GLU A 58 6.09 -2.83 -8.70
CA GLU A 58 6.77 -4.03 -8.21
C GLU A 58 6.19 -4.52 -6.88
N TYR A 59 5.96 -3.60 -5.94
CA TYR A 59 5.41 -3.87 -4.63
C TYR A 59 4.01 -4.52 -4.69
N GLU A 60 3.02 -3.83 -5.26
CA GLU A 60 1.62 -4.29 -5.26
C GLU A 60 1.45 -5.57 -6.08
N THR A 61 2.15 -5.66 -7.22
CA THR A 61 2.05 -6.82 -8.10
C THR A 61 2.71 -8.05 -7.49
N SER A 62 3.81 -7.89 -6.74
CA SER A 62 4.44 -8.99 -6.00
C SER A 62 3.49 -9.55 -4.94
N LEU A 63 2.83 -8.68 -4.15
CA LEU A 63 1.81 -9.12 -3.18
C LEU A 63 0.65 -9.86 -3.86
N MET A 64 0.20 -9.37 -5.02
CA MET A 64 -0.85 -10.04 -5.80
C MET A 64 -0.40 -11.40 -6.33
N LEU A 65 0.87 -11.55 -6.77
CA LEU A 65 1.39 -12.87 -7.18
C LEU A 65 1.43 -13.87 -6.02
N ALA A 66 1.79 -13.43 -4.82
CA ALA A 66 1.83 -14.31 -3.65
C ALA A 66 0.43 -14.75 -3.21
N THR A 67 -0.56 -13.88 -3.31
CA THR A 67 -1.90 -14.10 -2.74
C THR A 67 -2.94 -14.62 -3.74
N LYS A 68 -2.90 -14.12 -4.99
CA LYS A 68 -3.89 -14.36 -6.05
C LYS A 68 -3.24 -14.37 -7.44
N LYS A 69 -2.25 -15.23 -7.62
CA LYS A 69 -1.46 -15.38 -8.86
C LYS A 69 -2.31 -15.48 -10.13
N GLU A 70 -3.44 -16.16 -10.06
CA GLU A 70 -4.38 -16.37 -11.17
C GLU A 70 -5.01 -15.08 -11.70
N LEU A 71 -4.99 -14.00 -10.91
CA LEU A 71 -5.50 -12.68 -11.30
C LEU A 71 -4.42 -11.79 -11.93
N VAL A 72 -3.15 -12.23 -11.94
CA VAL A 72 -2.02 -11.46 -12.44
C VAL A 72 -1.62 -11.96 -13.84
N THR A 73 -1.68 -11.05 -14.80
CA THR A 73 -1.34 -11.32 -16.21
C THR A 73 0.08 -10.81 -16.49
N MET A 74 1.10 -11.60 -16.13
CA MET A 74 2.51 -11.17 -16.17
C MET A 74 3.05 -10.83 -17.56
N ASP A 75 2.45 -11.35 -18.64
CA ASP A 75 2.77 -10.96 -20.02
C ASP A 75 2.43 -9.49 -20.32
N LYS A 76 1.62 -8.85 -19.47
CA LYS A 76 1.30 -7.42 -19.53
C LYS A 76 2.10 -6.57 -18.54
N ALA A 77 2.97 -7.19 -17.72
CA ALA A 77 3.79 -6.46 -16.77
C ALA A 77 4.83 -5.62 -17.52
N VAL A 78 4.84 -4.31 -17.24
CA VAL A 78 5.71 -3.35 -17.93
C VAL A 78 6.31 -2.38 -16.92
N LYS A 79 7.35 -1.66 -17.38
CA LYS A 79 7.90 -0.50 -16.69
C LYS A 79 7.30 0.77 -17.25
N GLU A 80 6.68 1.59 -16.40
CA GLU A 80 6.15 2.88 -16.82
C GLU A 80 6.28 3.92 -15.69
N TYR A 81 6.89 5.06 -16.03
CA TYR A 81 7.05 6.21 -15.15
C TYR A 81 6.59 7.47 -15.89
N PRO A 82 5.29 7.80 -15.87
CA PRO A 82 4.78 8.99 -16.52
C PRO A 82 5.37 10.26 -15.91
N GLU A 83 5.42 11.36 -16.66
CA GLU A 83 5.75 12.65 -16.04
C GLU A 83 4.62 13.05 -15.07
N LYS A 84 4.97 13.57 -13.88
CA LYS A 84 3.98 14.06 -12.92
C LYS A 84 3.63 15.53 -13.20
N PRO A 85 2.39 15.84 -13.62
CA PRO A 85 1.98 17.24 -13.79
C PRO A 85 2.08 18.02 -12.49
N VAL A 86 2.40 19.32 -12.58
CA VAL A 86 2.53 20.23 -11.42
C VAL A 86 1.25 20.26 -10.55
N LEU A 87 0.09 20.12 -11.22
CA LEU A 87 -1.24 20.14 -10.61
C LEU A 87 -1.75 18.74 -10.20
N TYR A 88 -0.95 17.69 -10.34
CA TYR A 88 -1.31 16.36 -9.86
C TYR A 88 -1.48 16.37 -8.33
N GLY A 89 -2.56 15.76 -7.85
CA GLY A 89 -2.99 15.81 -6.45
C GLY A 89 -3.62 17.13 -6.00
N LYS A 90 -3.73 18.12 -6.91
CA LYS A 90 -4.40 19.42 -6.66
C LYS A 90 -5.63 19.63 -7.54
N THR A 91 -5.90 18.68 -8.43
CA THR A 91 -6.95 18.73 -9.45
C THR A 91 -7.51 17.32 -9.68
N THR A 92 -8.46 17.18 -10.60
CA THR A 92 -9.11 15.92 -10.96
C THR A 92 -8.31 15.05 -11.92
N ILE A 93 -7.04 15.37 -12.21
CA ILE A 93 -6.17 14.55 -13.07
C ILE A 93 -6.11 13.14 -12.49
N SER A 94 -6.58 12.17 -13.27
CA SER A 94 -6.62 10.77 -12.88
C SER A 94 -5.32 10.06 -13.26
N LEU A 95 -5.12 8.86 -12.71
CA LEU A 95 -4.00 8.01 -13.13
C LEU A 95 -4.18 7.55 -14.60
N GLY A 96 -5.42 7.25 -15.00
CA GLY A 96 -5.72 6.84 -16.37
C GLY A 96 -5.39 7.90 -17.43
N ASP A 97 -5.30 9.17 -17.04
CA ASP A 97 -4.91 10.25 -17.96
C ASP A 97 -3.39 10.31 -18.20
N LEU A 98 -2.59 9.69 -17.31
CA LEU A 98 -1.13 9.83 -17.31
C LEU A 98 -0.40 8.56 -17.76
N SER A 99 -0.90 7.38 -17.38
CA SER A 99 -0.28 6.09 -17.70
C SER A 99 -1.04 5.37 -18.79
N LYS A 100 -0.32 4.85 -19.79
CA LYS A 100 -0.90 4.04 -20.87
C LYS A 100 -1.23 2.63 -20.41
N SER A 101 -0.37 2.05 -19.57
CA SER A 101 -0.56 0.69 -19.03
C SER A 101 -1.33 0.65 -17.73
N GLY A 102 -1.40 1.78 -17.00
CA GLY A 102 -1.86 1.84 -15.62
C GLY A 102 -0.77 1.56 -14.59
N VAL A 103 0.43 1.14 -15.02
CA VAL A 103 1.59 0.92 -14.14
C VAL A 103 2.24 2.25 -13.78
N TYR A 104 2.69 2.35 -12.51
CA TYR A 104 3.49 3.44 -11.97
C TYR A 104 4.67 2.88 -11.19
N GLY A 105 5.70 2.47 -11.93
CA GLY A 105 6.81 1.71 -11.39
C GLY A 105 7.35 0.70 -12.39
N ASP A 106 7.99 -0.35 -11.88
CA ASP A 106 8.49 -1.46 -12.69
C ASP A 106 7.84 -2.79 -12.29
N ALA A 107 6.70 -3.13 -12.91
CA ALA A 107 6.04 -4.41 -12.64
C ALA A 107 6.79 -5.60 -13.27
N SER A 108 7.80 -5.36 -14.11
CA SER A 108 8.54 -6.44 -14.80
C SER A 108 9.55 -7.16 -13.89
N LEU A 109 9.91 -6.57 -12.74
CA LEU A 109 10.85 -7.12 -11.75
C LEU A 109 10.19 -8.01 -10.69
N VAL A 110 8.87 -8.17 -10.80
CA VAL A 110 8.03 -8.82 -9.81
C VAL A 110 8.31 -10.32 -9.75
N THR A 111 8.38 -10.86 -8.53
CA THR A 111 8.42 -12.30 -8.28
C THR A 111 7.43 -12.69 -7.18
N GLU A 112 7.03 -13.96 -7.17
CA GLU A 112 6.12 -14.50 -6.14
C GLU A 112 6.82 -14.53 -4.77
N GLU A 113 8.13 -14.79 -4.75
CA GLU A 113 8.96 -14.87 -3.56
C GLU A 113 9.04 -13.53 -2.83
N LYS A 114 9.25 -12.42 -3.57
CA LYS A 114 9.20 -11.06 -3.01
C LYS A 114 7.85 -10.79 -2.34
N GLY A 115 6.76 -11.19 -2.99
CA GLY A 115 5.42 -11.06 -2.46
C GLY A 115 5.24 -11.78 -1.13
N LYS A 116 5.64 -13.05 -1.05
CA LYS A 116 5.54 -13.87 0.16
C LYS A 116 6.38 -13.31 1.30
N GLU A 117 7.58 -12.83 1.00
CA GLU A 117 8.45 -12.22 2.01
C GLU A 117 7.83 -10.95 2.59
N MET A 118 7.37 -10.03 1.72
CA MET A 118 6.71 -8.79 2.16
C MET A 118 5.40 -9.07 2.92
N GLU A 119 4.57 -10.00 2.42
CA GLU A 119 3.33 -10.43 3.09
C GLU A 119 3.62 -10.89 4.53
N GLN A 120 4.62 -11.74 4.71
CA GLN A 120 5.00 -12.24 6.03
C GLN A 120 5.49 -11.12 6.95
N ILE A 121 6.29 -10.18 6.43
CA ILE A 121 6.78 -9.02 7.19
C ILE A 121 5.60 -8.16 7.68
N PHE A 122 4.65 -7.84 6.79
CA PHE A 122 3.49 -7.04 7.17
C PHE A 122 2.58 -7.76 8.15
N ALA A 123 2.30 -9.05 7.93
CA ALA A 123 1.46 -9.84 8.83
C ALA A 123 2.05 -9.86 10.26
N ASN A 124 3.37 -10.08 10.38
CA ASN A 124 4.05 -10.08 11.68
C ASN A 124 4.00 -8.70 12.35
N LYS A 125 4.38 -7.63 11.62
CA LYS A 125 4.38 -6.26 12.15
C LYS A 125 2.98 -5.80 12.57
N MET A 126 1.95 -6.12 11.78
CA MET A 126 0.58 -5.77 12.13
C MET A 126 0.11 -6.55 13.38
N ALA A 127 0.45 -7.83 13.51
CA ALA A 127 0.13 -8.61 14.71
C ALA A 127 0.80 -8.03 15.97
N GLU A 128 2.09 -7.65 15.87
CA GLU A 128 2.83 -6.98 16.95
C GLU A 128 2.15 -5.68 17.37
N LEU A 129 1.82 -4.79 16.41
CA LEU A 129 1.16 -3.52 16.68
C LEU A 129 -0.23 -3.68 17.31
N VAL A 130 -0.98 -4.72 16.90
CA VAL A 130 -2.29 -5.03 17.51
C VAL A 130 -2.12 -5.45 18.97
N LEU A 131 -1.13 -6.29 19.28
CA LEU A 131 -0.84 -6.71 20.65
C LEU A 131 -0.36 -5.54 21.53
N GLU A 132 0.56 -4.73 21.03
CA GLU A 132 1.03 -3.53 21.72
C GLU A 132 -0.10 -2.53 21.97
N GLY A 133 -0.94 -2.29 20.96
CA GLY A 133 -2.11 -1.44 21.09
C GLY A 133 -3.08 -1.97 22.15
N TYR A 134 -3.36 -3.27 22.14
CA TYR A 134 -4.22 -3.89 23.16
C TYR A 134 -3.66 -3.69 24.57
N GLU A 135 -2.37 -3.95 24.79
CA GLU A 135 -1.74 -3.71 26.09
C GLU A 135 -1.77 -2.23 26.51
N TYR A 136 -1.58 -1.32 25.56
CA TYR A 136 -1.58 0.12 25.83
C TYR A 136 -2.96 0.62 26.28
N PHE A 137 -4.03 0.13 25.64
CA PHE A 137 -5.39 0.61 25.91
C PHE A 137 -6.11 -0.12 27.04
N THR A 138 -5.64 -1.29 27.47
CA THR A 138 -6.29 -2.09 28.54
C THR A 138 -5.60 -2.00 29.91
N LYS A 139 -4.48 -1.28 30.01
CA LYS A 139 -3.84 -0.90 31.28
C LYS A 139 -4.56 0.29 31.91
#